data_AF-A0A2D6ZKT3-F1
#
_entry.id   AF-A0A2D6ZKT3-F1
#
_cell.length_a   1.000
_cell.length_b   1.000
_cell.length_c   1.000
_cell.angle_alpha   90.00
_cell.angle_beta   90.00
_cell.angle_gamma   90.00
#
_symmetry.space_group_name_H-M   'P 1'
#
loop_
_entity.id
_entity.type
_entity.pdbx_description
1 polymer ?
#
loop_
_entity_poly.entity_id
_entity_poly.type
_entity_poly.pdbx_seq_one_letter_code
_entity_poly.pdbx_strand_id
1 'polypeptide(L)' 'MPIAVDRDVVLSNYQAYFKGRKNKIIEMAEPISEVITFGNMAAFRGTGKNVEETPAGVQETKTYKYMILSQKQPDGS' A
#
# COMPACT_ATOMS: atom_id res chain seq x y z
N MET A 1 7.65 -12.25 1.36
CA MET A 1 6.76 -12.44 2.53
C MET A 1 5.59 -13.31 2.10
N PRO A 2 5.13 -14.24 2.95
CA PRO A 2 3.87 -14.95 2.69
C PRO A 2 2.72 -13.93 2.61
N ILE A 3 1.68 -14.27 1.85
CA ILE A 3 0.48 -13.44 1.73
C ILE A 3 -0.20 -13.40 3.11
N ALA A 4 -0.40 -12.20 3.66
CA ALA A 4 -1.18 -12.00 4.88
C ALA A 4 -2.68 -12.12 4.56
N VAL A 5 -3.38 -12.95 5.33
CA VAL A 5 -4.82 -13.19 5.20
C VAL A 5 -5.49 -12.63 6.45
N ASP A 6 -6.68 -12.05 6.29
CA ASP A 6 -7.48 -11.36 7.31
C ASP A 6 -7.06 -9.94 7.71
N ARG A 7 -8.07 -9.13 8.04
CA ARG A 7 -7.92 -7.71 8.42
C ARG A 7 -6.98 -7.53 9.59
N ASP A 8 -7.14 -8.31 10.66
CA ASP A 8 -6.41 -8.07 11.91
C ASP A 8 -4.94 -8.48 11.79
N VAL A 9 -4.63 -9.49 10.98
CA VAL A 9 -3.26 -9.88 10.64
C VAL A 9 -2.60 -8.78 9.82
N VAL A 10 -3.28 -8.29 8.77
CA VAL A 10 -2.78 -7.17 7.96
C VAL A 10 -2.54 -5.94 8.83
N LEU A 11 -3.49 -5.58 9.69
CA LEU A 11 -3.38 -4.44 10.59
C LEU A 11 -2.19 -4.59 11.55
N SER A 12 -2.04 -5.74 12.20
CA SER A 12 -0.94 -6.03 13.11
C SER A 12 0.43 -5.91 12.41
N ASN A 13 0.54 -6.47 11.19
CA ASN A 13 1.77 -6.39 10.40
C ASN A 13 2.13 -4.95 10.05
N TYR A 14 1.17 -4.13 9.63
CA TYR A 14 1.40 -2.71 9.36
C TYR A 14 1.78 -1.94 10.63
N GLN A 15 1.12 -2.20 11.76
CA GLN A 15 1.47 -1.56 13.03
C GLN A 15 2.90 -1.90 13.45
N ALA A 16 3.32 -3.16 13.33
CA ALA A 16 4.69 -3.58 13.61
C ALA A 16 5.70 -2.91 12.66
N TYR A 17 5.39 -2.87 11.36
CA TYR A 17 6.20 -2.18 10.36
C TYR A 17 6.38 -0.69 10.69
N PHE A 18 5.29 0.03 10.97
CA PHE A 18 5.38 1.46 11.25
C PHE A 18 6.10 1.77 12.57
N LYS A 19 5.91 0.95 13.62
CA LYS A 19 6.64 1.08 14.89
C LYS A 19 8.14 0.81 14.73
N GLY A 20 8.51 -0.14 13.87
CA GLY A 20 9.90 -0.54 13.64
C GLY A 20 10.63 0.25 12.56
N ARG A 21 9.93 1.13 11.80
CA ARG A 21 10.52 1.84 10.67
C ARG A 21 11.55 2.86 11.14
N LYS A 22 12.77 2.73 10.61
CA LYS A 22 13.88 3.67 10.90
C LYS A 22 14.03 4.78 9.86
N ASN A 23 13.56 4.54 8.64
CA ASN A 23 13.66 5.52 7.56
C ASN A 23 12.55 6.58 7.68
N LYS A 24 12.90 7.82 7.35
CA LYS A 24 11.95 8.93 7.18
C LYS A 24 11.35 8.86 5.78
N ILE A 25 10.02 8.95 5.65
CA ILE A 25 9.38 9.13 4.34
C ILE A 25 9.41 10.62 3.99
N ILE A 26 9.99 10.95 2.85
CA ILE A 26 10.05 12.31 2.30
C ILE A 26 8.88 12.52 1.35
N GLU A 27 8.64 11.55 0.46
CA GLU A 27 7.61 11.61 -0.58
C GLU A 27 6.99 10.22 -0.74
N MET A 28 5.67 10.17 -0.92
CA MET A 28 4.94 8.98 -1.30
C MET A 28 3.88 9.38 -2.33
N ALA A 29 3.87 8.71 -3.47
CA ALA A 29 2.90 8.93 -4.53
C ALA A 29 2.43 7.60 -5.10
N GLU A 30 1.12 7.40 -5.17
CA GLU A 30 0.48 6.20 -5.71
C GLU A 30 -0.60 6.56 -6.74
N PRO A 31 -0.21 7.09 -7.92
CA PRO A 31 -1.16 7.37 -9.00
C PRO A 31 -1.82 6.10 -9.54
N ILE A 32 -3.15 6.16 -9.63
CA ILE A 32 -3.97 5.14 -10.30
C ILE A 32 -3.81 5.29 -11.81
N SER A 33 -3.45 4.21 -12.48
CA SER A 33 -3.33 4.16 -13.94
C SER A 33 -4.61 3.67 -14.61
N GLU A 34 -5.36 2.78 -13.96
CA GLU A 34 -6.60 2.24 -14.52
C GLU A 34 -7.52 1.69 -13.42
N VAL A 35 -8.82 1.75 -13.70
CA VAL A 35 -9.89 1.13 -12.91
C VAL A 35 -10.72 0.22 -13.83
N ILE A 36 -10.90 -1.04 -13.42
CA ILE A 36 -11.75 -2.01 -14.12
C ILE A 36 -12.87 -2.42 -13.17
N THR A 37 -14.13 -2.22 -13.56
CA THR A 37 -15.30 -2.60 -12.77
C THR A 37 -15.95 -3.85 -13.35
N PHE A 38 -16.39 -4.76 -12.47
CA PHE A 38 -17.07 -5.99 -12.87
C PHE A 38 -18.01 -6.48 -11.76
N GLY A 39 -19.33 -6.39 -12.02
CA GLY A 39 -20.36 -6.70 -11.03
C GLY A 39 -20.21 -5.85 -9.77
N ASN A 40 -20.11 -6.50 -8.61
CA ASN A 40 -19.90 -5.85 -7.31
C ASN A 40 -18.42 -5.67 -6.95
N MET A 41 -17.50 -5.79 -7.92
CA MET A 41 -16.06 -5.69 -7.71
C MET A 41 -15.43 -4.63 -8.59
N ALA A 42 -14.30 -4.12 -8.14
CA ALA A 42 -13.43 -3.24 -8.91
C ALA A 42 -11.96 -3.61 -8.68
N ALA A 43 -11.18 -3.62 -9.75
CA ALA A 43 -9.73 -3.72 -9.72
C ALA A 43 -9.11 -2.36 -10.05
N PHE A 44 -8.26 -1.85 -9.18
CA PHE A 44 -7.47 -0.63 -9.38
C PHE A 44 -6.02 -1.05 -9.57
N ARG A 45 -5.34 -0.51 -10.60
CA ARG A 45 -3.91 -0.74 -10.79
C ARG A 45 -3.17 0.57 -10.99
N GLY A 46 -1.93 0.60 -10.52
CA GLY A 46 -1.09 1.79 -10.61
C GLY A 46 0.37 1.52 -10.30
N THR A 47 1.12 2.60 -10.21
CA THR A 47 2.52 2.60 -9.82
C THR A 47 2.68 3.44 -8.57
N GLY A 48 3.51 3.00 -7.63
CA GLY A 48 3.90 3.76 -6.45
C GLY A 48 5.35 4.21 -6.52
N LYS A 49 5.65 5.33 -5.87
CA LYS A 49 6.99 5.85 -5.64
C LYS A 49 7.10 6.29 -4.19
N ASN A 50 8.13 5.81 -3.50
CA ASN A 50 8.53 6.28 -2.17
C ASN A 50 9.94 6.87 -2.26
N VAL A 51 10.12 8.06 -1.71
CA VAL A 51 11.44 8.61 -1.40
C VAL A 51 11.62 8.48 0.11
N GLU A 52 12.59 7.68 0.51
CA GLU A 52 12.91 7.40 1.91
C GLU A 52 14.32 7.91 2.24
N GLU A 53 14.54 8.39 3.46
CA GLU A 53 15.84 8.77 3.96
C GLU A 53 16.24 7.87 5.12
N THR A 54 17.42 7.26 5.01
CA THR A 54 18.01 6.42 6.06
C THR A 54 18.50 7.28 7.23
N PRO A 55 18.72 6.70 8.43
CA PRO A 55 19.31 7.43 9.55
C PRO A 55 20.71 8.03 9.26
N ALA A 56 21.41 7.54 8.24
CA ALA A 56 22.69 8.09 7.79
C ALA A 56 22.54 9.29 6.83
N GLY A 57 21.31 9.74 6.55
CA GLY A 57 21.02 10.85 5.63
C GLY A 57 21.02 10.46 4.15
N VAL A 58 21.14 9.16 3.83
CA VAL A 58 21.11 8.67 2.44
C VAL A 58 19.66 8.56 1.97
N GLN A 59 19.36 9.16 0.82
CA GLN A 59 18.04 9.08 0.19
C GLN A 59 17.97 7.92 -0.81
N GLU A 60 16.90 7.14 -0.71
CA GLU A 60 16.59 6.02 -1.58
C GLU A 60 15.23 6.24 -2.23
N THR A 61 15.15 6.03 -3.55
CA THR A 61 13.88 6.02 -4.29
C THR A 61 13.47 4.59 -4.57
N LYS A 62 12.25 4.22 -4.17
CA LYS A 62 11.64 2.92 -4.43
C LYS A 62 10.43 3.10 -5.32
N THR A 63 10.39 2.37 -6.42
CA THR A 63 9.23 2.33 -7.32
C THR A 63 8.61 0.95 -7.32
N TYR A 64 7.30 0.86 -7.30
CA TYR A 64 6.57 -0.40 -7.28
C TYR A 64 5.31 -0.34 -8.16
N LYS A 65 4.79 -1.52 -8.54
CA LYS A 65 3.47 -1.65 -9.15
C LYS A 65 2.53 -2.21 -8.11
N TYR A 66 1.29 -1.73 -8.10
CA TYR A 66 0.27 -2.23 -7.17
C TYR A 66 -1.03 -2.54 -7.90
N MET A 67 -1.81 -3.42 -7.27
CA MET A 67 -3.17 -3.75 -7.65
C MET A 67 -4.01 -3.88 -6.39
N ILE A 68 -5.17 -3.23 -6.36
CA ILE A 68 -6.16 -3.33 -5.28
C ILE A 68 -7.40 -3.97 -5.87
N LEU A 69 -7.84 -5.07 -5.27
CA LEU A 69 -9.13 -5.68 -5.57
C LEU A 69 -10.11 -5.29 -4.45
N SER A 70 -11.19 -4.62 -4.83
CA SER A 70 -12.22 -4.16 -3.90
C SER A 70 -13.57 -4.79 -4.24
N GLN A 71 -14.30 -5.19 -3.21
CA GLN A 71 -15.68 -5.66 -3.31
C GLN A 71 -16.60 -4.65 -2.62
N LYS A 72 -17.66 -4.24 -3.31
CA LYS A 72 -18.72 -3.38 -2.78
C LYS A 72 -19.28 -4.01 -1.51
N GLN A 73 -19.21 -3.27 -0.40
CA GLN A 73 -19.86 -3.66 0.84
C GLN A 73 -21.34 -3.26 0.81
N PRO A 74 -22.22 -3.96 1.54
CA PRO A 74 -23.59 -3.50 1.77
C PRO A 74 -23.59 -2.10 2.40
N ASP A 75 -24.60 -1.30 2.06
CA ASP A 75 -24.76 0.03 2.63
C ASP A 75 -25.00 -0.09 4.15
N GLY A 76 -24.21 0.61 4.98
CA GLY A 76 -24.35 0.64 6.44
C GLY A 76 -23.37 -0.22 7.27
N SER A 77 -22.17 -0.48 6.73
CA SER A 77 -21.05 -1.08 7.50
C SER A 77 -20.28 -0.04 8.33
#